data_AF-A0A529JQK4-F1
#
_entry.id   AF-A0A529JQK4-F1
#
_cell.length_a   1.000
_cell.length_b   1.000
_cell.length_c   1.000
_cell.angle_alpha   90.00
_cell.angle_beta   90.00
_cell.angle_gamma   90.00
#
_symmetry.space_group_name_H-M   'P 1'
#
loop_
_entity.id
_entity.type
_entity.pdbx_description
1 polymer ?
#
loop_
_entity_poly.entity_id
_entity_poly.type
_entity_poly.pdbx_seq_one_letter_code
_entity_poly.pdbx_strand_id
1 'polypeptide(L)'
;FMSIAEQMGVTLQNTAYSVNIKERLDFSCAVFDRNGALVANAPHMPVHLGSMDRSVETIIRLNSGDIHPGDVFALNAPYNGGTHLPDITVVTPVFEETISPLAGEMS
;
A
#
# COMPACT_ATOMS: atom_id res chain seq x y z
N PHE A 1 -2.85 12.28 7.48
CA PHE A 1 -2.36 11.00 6.93
C PHE A 1 -3.13 9.80 7.47
N MET A 2 -3.42 9.71 8.78
CA MET A 2 -4.25 8.62 9.33
C MET A 2 -5.61 8.45 8.64
N SER A 3 -6.31 9.56 8.35
CA SER A 3 -7.56 9.53 7.60
C SER A 3 -7.44 8.89 6.21
N ILE A 4 -6.27 8.98 5.56
CA ILE A 4 -6.03 8.34 4.25
C ILE A 4 -6.02 6.81 4.43
N ALA A 5 -5.23 6.32 5.38
CA ALA A 5 -5.15 4.88 5.67
C ALA A 5 -6.51 4.31 6.13
N GLU A 6 -7.27 5.07 6.90
CA GLU A 6 -8.64 4.70 7.29
C GLU A 6 -9.59 4.63 6.09
N GLN A 7 -9.58 5.63 5.20
CA GLN A 7 -10.43 5.62 4.01
C GLN A 7 -10.06 4.49 3.04
N MET A 8 -8.77 4.17 2.90
CA MET A 8 -8.32 2.97 2.17
C MET A 8 -8.96 1.71 2.76
N GLY A 9 -8.95 1.58 4.09
CA GLY A 9 -9.53 0.44 4.79
C GLY A 9 -11.05 0.32 4.61
N VAL A 10 -11.78 1.43 4.75
CA VAL A 10 -13.23 1.47 4.51
C VAL A 10 -13.56 1.09 3.07
N THR A 11 -12.79 1.59 2.10
CA THR A 11 -12.98 1.28 0.68
C THR A 11 -12.74 -0.20 0.41
N LEU A 12 -11.64 -0.76 0.94
CA LEU A 12 -11.33 -2.19 0.80
C LEU A 12 -12.42 -3.06 1.42
N GLN A 13 -12.89 -2.74 2.63
CA GLN A 13 -13.96 -3.48 3.29
C GLN A 13 -15.26 -3.46 2.48
N ASN A 14 -15.66 -2.29 1.95
CA ASN A 14 -16.92 -2.12 1.22
C ASN A 14 -16.93 -2.82 -0.14
N THR A 15 -15.75 -3.00 -0.74
CA THR A 15 -15.60 -3.64 -2.06
C THR A 15 -15.29 -5.14 -1.98
N ALA A 16 -14.93 -5.63 -0.79
CA ALA A 16 -14.54 -7.03 -0.62
C ALA A 16 -15.75 -7.99 -0.60
N TYR A 17 -15.61 -9.08 -1.35
CA TYR A 17 -16.51 -10.24 -1.26
C TYR A 17 -16.11 -11.23 -0.14
N SER A 18 -14.86 -11.18 0.33
CA SER A 18 -14.34 -12.08 1.36
C SER A 18 -14.93 -11.78 2.72
N VAL A 19 -15.50 -12.79 3.38
CA VAL A 19 -16.00 -12.68 4.76
C VAL A 19 -14.88 -12.33 5.74
N ASN A 20 -13.65 -12.81 5.49
CA ASN A 20 -12.50 -12.47 6.34
C ASN A 20 -12.19 -10.95 6.29
N ILE A 21 -12.33 -10.33 5.13
CA ILE A 21 -12.10 -8.88 4.99
C ILE A 21 -13.33 -8.09 5.47
N LYS A 22 -14.52 -8.48 5.03
CA LYS A 22 -15.74 -7.69 5.23
C LYS A 22 -16.26 -7.73 6.67
N GLU A 23 -16.28 -8.91 7.28
CA GLU A 23 -16.89 -9.15 8.59
C GLU A 23 -15.83 -9.31 9.69
N ARG A 24 -14.71 -9.98 9.39
CA ARG A 24 -13.64 -10.20 10.39
C ARG A 24 -12.58 -9.09 10.42
N LEU A 25 -12.62 -8.16 9.46
CA LEU A 25 -11.67 -7.05 9.33
C LEU A 25 -10.20 -7.51 9.29
N ASP A 26 -9.98 -8.69 8.70
CA ASP A 26 -8.66 -9.30 8.58
C ASP A 26 -7.89 -8.72 7.40
N PHE A 27 -7.53 -7.44 7.53
CA PHE A 27 -6.73 -6.71 6.58
C PHE A 27 -6.02 -5.54 7.27
N SER A 28 -5.06 -4.93 6.58
CA SER A 28 -4.43 -3.71 7.05
C SER A 28 -4.15 -2.78 5.88
N CYS A 29 -4.23 -1.49 6.14
CA CYS A 29 -3.89 -0.46 5.17
C CYS A 29 -2.88 0.47 5.81
N ALA A 30 -1.83 0.81 5.07
CA ALA A 30 -0.77 1.67 5.54
C ALA A 30 -0.21 2.52 4.40
N VAL A 31 0.35 3.67 4.77
CA VAL A 31 1.02 4.61 3.89
C VAL A 31 2.47 4.70 4.34
N PHE A 32 3.37 4.62 3.36
CA PHE A 32 4.82 4.62 3.57
C PHE A 32 5.44 5.79 2.83
N ASP A 33 6.57 6.29 3.35
CA ASP A 33 7.39 7.25 2.63
C ASP A 33 8.25 6.57 1.55
N ARG A 34 8.97 7.38 0.77
CA ARG A 34 9.85 6.90 -0.32
C ARG A 34 10.99 5.99 0.14
N ASN A 35 11.32 5.97 1.42
CA ASN A 35 12.35 5.14 2.01
C ASN A 35 11.77 3.86 2.65
N GLY A 36 10.45 3.68 2.61
CA GLY A 36 9.75 2.56 3.24
C GLY A 36 9.45 2.77 4.72
N ALA A 37 9.58 3.99 5.26
CA ALA A 37 9.19 4.28 6.64
C ALA A 37 7.67 4.47 6.76
N LEU A 38 7.05 3.88 7.79
CA LEU A 38 5.62 3.98 8.04
C LEU A 38 5.21 5.42 8.36
N VAL A 39 4.25 5.96 7.61
CA VAL A 39 3.70 7.32 7.78
C VAL A 39 2.34 7.29 8.46
N ALA A 40 1.49 6.32 8.10
CA ALA A 40 0.15 6.15 8.67
C ALA A 40 -0.35 4.72 8.49
N ASN A 41 -1.21 4.24 9.39
CA ASN A 41 -1.86 2.94 9.28
C ASN A 41 -3.32 2.98 9.78
N ALA A 42 -4.16 2.10 9.25
CA ALA A 42 -5.51 1.92 9.78
C ALA A 42 -5.48 1.11 11.10
N PRO A 43 -6.39 1.37 12.06
CA PRO A 43 -6.28 0.88 13.44
C PRO A 43 -6.66 -0.61 13.66
N HIS A 44 -6.72 -1.45 12.62
CA HIS A 44 -7.49 -2.69 12.71
C HIS A 44 -6.68 -3.95 13.09
N MET A 45 -5.38 -4.05 12.81
CA MET A 45 -4.56 -5.21 13.21
C MET A 45 -3.07 -4.82 13.42
N PRO A 46 -2.58 -4.71 14.68
CA PRO A 46 -1.18 -4.37 14.97
C PRO A 46 -0.16 -5.41 14.47
N VAL A 47 -0.59 -6.65 14.23
CA VAL A 47 0.30 -7.78 13.91
C VAL A 47 0.89 -7.70 12.51
N HIS A 48 0.25 -7.00 11.58
CA HIS A 48 0.69 -6.88 10.18
C HIS A 48 1.72 -5.76 9.96
N LEU A 49 1.94 -4.87 10.93
CA LEU A 49 2.79 -3.69 10.71
C LEU A 49 4.25 -4.09 10.44
N GLY A 50 4.82 -4.97 11.27
CA GLY A 50 6.22 -5.40 11.07
C GLY A 50 6.45 -6.17 9.76
N SER A 51 5.42 -6.82 9.22
CA SER A 51 5.52 -7.58 7.96
C SER A 51 5.30 -6.69 6.74
N MET A 52 4.39 -5.72 6.80
CA MET A 52 4.18 -4.70 5.76
C MET A 52 5.43 -3.82 5.56
N ASP A 53 6.08 -3.38 6.64
CA ASP A 53 7.31 -2.57 6.56
C ASP A 53 8.39 -3.31 5.73
N ARG A 54 8.62 -4.59 6.06
CA ARG A 54 9.61 -5.44 5.39
C ARG A 54 9.28 -5.71 3.92
N SER A 55 7.98 -5.78 3.62
CA SER A 55 7.45 -5.95 2.28
C SER A 55 7.77 -4.76 1.38
N VAL A 56 7.47 -3.54 1.88
CA VAL A 56 7.74 -2.29 1.17
C VAL A 56 9.24 -2.09 0.98
N GLU A 57 10.05 -2.30 2.03
CA GLU A 57 11.52 -2.26 1.93
C GLU A 57 12.04 -3.22 0.85
N THR A 58 11.47 -4.42 0.76
CA THR A 58 11.89 -5.41 -0.23
C THR A 58 11.51 -5.00 -1.64
N ILE A 59 10.31 -4.46 -1.86
CA ILE A 59 9.92 -3.91 -3.17
C ILE A 59 10.87 -2.79 -3.60
N ILE A 60 11.12 -1.82 -2.72
CA ILE A 60 12.02 -0.69 -3.01
C ILE A 60 13.42 -1.19 -3.36
N ARG A 61 13.94 -2.14 -2.58
CA ARG A 61 15.28 -2.70 -2.80
C ARG A 61 15.39 -3.47 -4.11
N LEU A 62 14.43 -4.33 -4.41
CA LEU A 62 14.48 -5.23 -5.57
C LEU A 62 14.19 -4.51 -6.89
N ASN A 63 13.45 -3.40 -6.86
CA ASN A 63 13.06 -2.63 -8.04
C ASN A 63 13.72 -1.24 -8.03
N SER A 64 14.85 -1.08 -7.35
CA SER A 64 15.51 0.22 -7.23
C SER A 64 15.87 0.78 -8.61
N GLY A 65 15.33 1.95 -8.94
CA GLY A 65 15.52 2.59 -10.25
C GLY A 65 14.57 2.11 -11.35
N ASP A 66 13.62 1.21 -11.04
CA ASP A 66 12.70 0.57 -11.98
C ASP A 66 11.28 0.50 -11.40
N ILE A 67 10.82 1.60 -10.79
CA ILE A 67 9.45 1.75 -10.27
C ILE A 67 8.80 2.91 -11.02
N HIS A 68 7.64 2.65 -11.62
CA HIS A 68 6.95 3.57 -12.52
C HIS A 68 5.52 3.86 -12.07
N PRO A 69 4.96 5.02 -12.48
CA PRO A 69 3.54 5.29 -12.31
C PRO A 69 2.68 4.19 -12.93
N GLY A 70 1.74 3.66 -12.15
CA GLY A 70 0.84 2.59 -12.57
C GLY A 70 1.28 1.18 -12.18
N ASP A 71 2.49 1.01 -11.65
CA ASP A 71 2.94 -0.29 -11.15
C ASP A 71 2.12 -0.76 -9.95
N VAL A 72 1.97 -2.07 -9.82
CA VAL A 72 1.37 -2.71 -8.64
C VAL A 72 2.21 -3.94 -8.30
N PHE A 73 2.77 -3.96 -7.10
CA PHE A 73 3.57 -5.06 -6.60
C PHE A 73 2.74 -5.91 -5.63
N ALA A 74 2.80 -7.23 -5.79
CA ALA A 74 2.15 -8.17 -4.88
C ALA A 74 3.19 -9.13 -4.32
N LEU A 75 3.12 -9.40 -3.02
CA LEU A 75 4.05 -10.28 -2.34
C LEU A 75 3.36 -11.06 -1.22
N ASN A 76 3.75 -12.32 -1.10
CA ASN A 76 3.30 -13.27 -0.07
C ASN A 76 4.47 -14.06 0.54
N ALA A 77 5.72 -13.64 0.26
CA ALA A 77 6.92 -14.36 0.63
C ALA A 77 7.19 -14.21 2.14
N PRO A 78 7.13 -15.30 2.94
CA PRO A 78 7.22 -15.22 4.40
C PRO A 78 8.53 -14.60 4.90
N TYR A 79 9.62 -14.76 4.15
CA TYR A 79 10.94 -14.24 4.52
C TYR A 79 11.18 -12.78 4.10
N ASN A 80 10.29 -12.22 3.28
CA ASN A 80 10.41 -10.88 2.71
C ASN A 80 9.25 -9.95 3.13
N GLY A 81 8.51 -10.32 4.19
CA GLY A 81 7.42 -9.50 4.73
C GLY A 81 6.02 -10.13 4.67
N GLY A 82 5.89 -11.42 4.36
CA GLY A 82 4.66 -12.17 4.64
C GLY A 82 4.65 -12.73 6.07
N THR A 83 3.51 -12.71 6.76
CA THR A 83 3.32 -13.35 8.08
C THR A 83 3.03 -14.84 7.94
N HIS A 84 2.17 -15.22 6.98
CA HIS A 84 1.96 -16.58 6.53
C HIS A 84 1.49 -16.60 5.06
N LEU A 85 1.58 -17.75 4.38
CA LEU A 85 1.34 -17.88 2.94
C LEU A 85 0.01 -17.25 2.41
N PRO A 86 -1.12 -17.28 3.15
CA PRO A 86 -2.35 -16.62 2.67
C PRO A 86 -2.35 -15.09 2.77
N ASP A 87 -1.37 -14.47 3.42
CA ASP A 87 -1.28 -13.01 3.51
C ASP A 87 -0.60 -12.46 2.27
N ILE A 88 -1.34 -11.67 1.50
CA ILE A 88 -0.84 -10.98 0.32
C ILE A 88 -0.77 -9.51 0.64
N THR A 89 0.43 -8.94 0.58
CA THR A 89 0.61 -7.48 0.62
C THR A 89 0.62 -6.97 -0.81
N VAL A 90 -0.21 -5.97 -1.08
CA VAL A 90 -0.25 -5.26 -2.36
C VAL A 90 0.23 -3.83 -2.13
N VAL A 91 1.18 -3.38 -2.94
CA VAL A 91 1.81 -2.06 -2.80
C VAL A 91 1.75 -1.35 -4.15
N THR A 92 1.22 -0.14 -4.13
CA THR A 92 1.14 0.76 -5.29
C THR A 92 1.95 2.02 -4.98
N PRO A 93 3.00 2.34 -5.76
CA PRO A 93 3.75 3.59 -5.60
C PRO A 93 2.86 4.77 -6.01
N VAL A 94 2.96 5.86 -5.25
CA VAL A 94 2.27 7.12 -5.55
C VAL A 94 3.31 8.13 -5.99
N PHE A 95 3.08 8.74 -7.15
CA PHE A 95 3.93 9.79 -7.72
C PHE A 95 3.21 11.12 -7.65
N GLU A 96 3.99 12.20 -7.51
CA GLU A 96 3.45 13.55 -7.64
C GLU A 96 2.99 13.77 -9.07
N GLU A 97 1.73 14.15 -9.24
CA GLU A 97 1.22 14.58 -10.54
C GLU A 97 1.88 15.91 -10.87
N THR A 98 2.76 15.93 -11.88
CA THR A 98 3.32 17.19 -12.37
C THR A 98 2.19 17.93 -13.10
N ILE A 99 1.46 18.77 -12.38
CA ILE A 99 0.47 19.66 -12.99
C ILE A 99 1.26 20.65 -13.84
N SER A 100 1.31 20.41 -15.16
CA SER A 100 1.85 21.40 -16.09
C SER A 100 0.90 22.60 -16.11
N PRO A 101 1.34 23.82 -15.75
CA PRO A 101 0.47 24.99 -15.83
C PRO A 101 0.17 25.30 -17.30
N LEU A 102 -1.07 25.03 -17.71
CA LEU A 102 -1.78 25.61 -18.85
C LEU A 102 -1.20 25.35 -20.26
N ALA A 103 -1.66 24.28 -20.90
CA ALA A 103 -1.85 24.24 -22.36
C ALA A 103 -3.20 24.88 -22.72
N GLY A 104 -3.45 26.08 -22.21
CA GLY A 104 -4.70 26.82 -22.33
C GLY A 104 -4.40 28.28 -22.55
N GLU A 105 -3.72 28.58 -23.66
CA GLU A 105 -3.70 29.85 -24.40
C GLU A 105 -2.51 29.76 -25.37
N MET A 106 -2.78 29.55 -26.66
CA MET A 106 -2.05 30.18 -27.77
C MET A 106 -2.65 29.76 -29.13
N SER A 107 -3.26 30.75 -29.77
CA SER A 107 -3.82 30.91 -31.14
C SER A 107 -5.02 30.06 -31.56
#